data_AF-A0A0N8R0S8-F1
#
_entry.id   AF-A0A0N8R0S8-F1
#
_cell.length_a   1.000
_cell.length_b   1.000
_cell.length_c   1.000
_cell.angle_alpha   90.00
_cell.angle_beta   90.00
_cell.angle_gamma   90.00
#
_symmetry.space_group_name_H-M   'P 1'
#
loop_
_entity.id
_entity.type
_entity.pdbx_description
1 polymer ?
#
loop_
_entity_poly.entity_id
_entity_poly.type
_entity_poly.pdbx_seq_one_letter_code
_entity_poly.pdbx_strand_id
1 'polypeptide(L)'
;MCGKDEVMPIENQIDDFELNGSQPARPALLCFQVGDQDWVAAVDEAGARQVLEEMNGEEPGTYHDWDVELTSESMLDKQWIDEDTPHAECGCLRQWLAEANEPTYLAGVE
;
A
#
# COMPACT_ATOMS: atom_id res chain seq x y z
N MET A 1 46.52 -35.81 8.21
CA MET A 1 45.51 -35.23 9.11
C MET A 1 44.86 -34.06 8.39
N CYS A 2 43.53 -33.95 8.53
CA CYS A 2 42.55 -32.93 8.10
C CYS A 2 43.06 -31.74 7.27
N GLY A 3 42.46 -31.40 6.12
CA GLY A 3 41.03 -31.36 5.83
C GLY A 3 40.67 -29.88 5.76
N LYS A 4 40.46 -29.35 4.56
CA LYS A 4 40.22 -27.93 4.29
C LYS A 4 38.80 -27.58 4.71
N ASP A 5 38.64 -26.66 5.65
CA ASP A 5 37.35 -26.05 5.96
C ASP A 5 37.01 -25.04 4.85
N GLU A 6 36.34 -25.55 3.81
CA GLU A 6 35.68 -24.76 2.79
C GLU A 6 34.37 -24.22 3.38
N VAL A 7 34.29 -22.91 3.55
CA VAL A 7 33.05 -22.22 3.94
C VAL A 7 32.13 -22.25 2.73
N MET A 8 31.09 -23.09 2.79
CA MET A 8 30.02 -23.10 1.79
C MET A 8 29.22 -21.80 1.90
N PRO A 9 28.90 -21.10 0.79
CA PRO A 9 27.98 -19.99 0.82
C PRO A 9 26.59 -20.51 1.17
N ILE A 10 25.92 -19.87 2.12
CA ILE A 10 24.53 -20.15 2.47
C ILE A 10 23.70 -19.72 1.26
N GLU A 11 23.37 -20.67 0.38
CA GLU A 11 22.46 -20.44 -0.73
C GLU A 11 21.11 -20.06 -0.14
N ASN A 12 20.65 -18.88 -0.58
CA ASN A 12 19.33 -18.31 -0.36
C ASN A 12 18.28 -19.43 -0.42
N GLN A 13 17.79 -19.85 0.74
CA GLN A 13 16.67 -20.79 0.86
C GLN A 13 15.48 -20.13 0.19
N ILE A 14 15.25 -20.46 -1.08
CA ILE A 14 13.98 -20.23 -1.72
C ILE A 14 13.10 -21.32 -1.13
N ASP A 15 12.33 -20.97 -0.10
CA ASP A 15 11.22 -21.81 0.36
C ASP A 15 10.38 -22.16 -0.88
N ASP A 16 10.43 -23.45 -1.24
CA ASP A 16 9.66 -24.05 -2.32
C ASP A 16 8.18 -23.83 -1.98
N PHE A 17 7.58 -22.78 -2.53
CA PHE A 17 6.17 -22.52 -2.33
C PHE A 17 5.41 -23.60 -3.09
N GLU A 18 4.84 -24.56 -2.36
CA GLU A 18 3.96 -25.56 -2.93
C GLU A 18 2.80 -24.85 -3.65
N LEU A 19 2.77 -24.89 -4.98
CA LEU A 19 1.69 -24.43 -5.86
C LEU A 19 0.43 -25.31 -5.73
N ASN A 20 0.05 -25.68 -4.50
CA ASN A 20 -1.11 -26.54 -4.20
C ASN A 20 -2.46 -25.79 -4.31
N GLY A 21 -2.47 -24.58 -4.87
CA GLY A 21 -3.65 -23.74 -5.02
C GLY A 21 -4.11 -23.06 -3.72
N SER A 22 -3.51 -23.38 -2.57
CA SER A 22 -3.70 -22.64 -1.31
C SER A 22 -2.62 -21.57 -1.18
N GLN A 23 -2.60 -20.62 -2.12
CA GLN A 23 -1.86 -19.39 -1.88
C GLN A 23 -2.55 -18.71 -0.68
N PRO A 24 -1.81 -18.29 0.37
CA PRO A 24 -2.42 -17.55 1.47
C PRO A 24 -3.18 -16.37 0.88
N ALA A 25 -4.41 -16.15 1.35
CA ALA A 25 -5.19 -14.99 0.93
C ALA A 25 -4.31 -13.75 1.09
N ARG A 26 -4.13 -12.99 0.01
CA ARG A 26 -3.37 -11.73 0.11
C ARG A 26 -4.03 -10.89 1.20
N PRO A 27 -3.24 -10.24 2.06
CA PRO A 27 -3.81 -9.34 3.05
C PRO A 27 -4.69 -8.33 2.34
N ALA A 28 -5.93 -8.16 2.84
CA ALA A 28 -6.88 -7.24 2.24
C ALA A 28 -6.36 -5.81 2.39
N LEU A 29 -6.34 -5.06 1.28
CA LEU A 29 -6.02 -3.65 1.32
C LEU A 29 -7.20 -2.88 1.96
N LEU A 30 -6.85 -1.94 2.81
CA LEU A 30 -7.74 -0.93 3.38
C LEU A 30 -7.34 0.42 2.80
N CYS A 31 -8.25 1.39 2.85
CA CYS A 31 -7.97 2.76 2.46
C CYS A 31 -7.70 3.59 3.71
N PHE A 32 -6.53 4.19 3.77
CA PHE A 32 -6.12 5.10 4.84
C PHE A 32 -6.02 6.51 4.28
N GLN A 33 -6.48 7.47 5.08
CA GLN A 33 -6.16 8.87 4.87
C GLN A 33 -4.83 9.16 5.55
N VAL A 34 -3.90 9.79 4.85
CA VAL A 34 -2.61 10.24 5.38
C VAL A 34 -2.58 11.77 5.29
N GLY A 35 -2.29 12.43 6.40
CA GLY A 35 -2.49 13.87 6.54
C GLY A 35 -3.96 14.26 6.36
N ASP A 36 -4.19 15.44 5.80
CA ASP A 36 -5.54 15.97 5.59
C ASP A 36 -6.13 15.64 4.21
N GLN A 37 -5.29 15.33 3.22
CA GLN A 37 -5.66 15.44 1.81
C GLN A 37 -5.36 14.21 0.96
N ASP A 38 -4.67 13.18 1.48
CA ASP A 38 -4.21 12.05 0.67
C ASP A 38 -4.81 10.72 1.12
N TRP A 39 -5.19 9.88 0.15
CA TRP A 39 -5.75 8.56 0.37
C TRP A 39 -4.90 7.48 -0.27
N VAL A 40 -4.56 6.47 0.53
CA VAL A 40 -3.63 5.40 0.18
C VAL A 40 -4.27 4.03 0.46
N ALA A 41 -4.15 3.11 -0.47
CA ALA A 41 -4.43 1.70 -0.24
C ALA A 41 -3.22 1.05 0.43
N ALA A 42 -3.42 0.41 1.58
CA ALA A 42 -2.36 -0.32 2.28
C ALA A 42 -2.93 -1.45 3.15
N VAL A 43 -2.06 -2.33 3.65
CA VAL A 43 -2.45 -3.39 4.58
C VAL A 43 -2.66 -2.84 6.01
N ASP A 44 -1.96 -1.76 6.34
CA ASP A 44 -1.95 -1.12 7.66
C ASP A 44 -1.47 0.34 7.56
N GLU A 45 -1.58 1.07 8.67
CA GLU A 45 -1.24 2.50 8.78
C GLU A 45 0.24 2.80 8.54
N ALA A 46 1.15 1.88 8.85
CA ALA A 46 2.58 2.07 8.57
C ALA A 46 2.86 1.90 7.07
N GLY A 47 2.21 0.93 6.42
CA GLY A 47 2.25 0.77 4.98
C GLY A 47 1.70 1.99 4.22
N ALA A 48 0.63 2.60 4.72
CA ALA A 48 0.05 3.80 4.10
C ALA A 48 1.02 4.99 4.07
N ARG A 49 1.73 5.23 5.19
CA ARG A 49 2.75 6.29 5.27
C ARG A 49 3.91 6.02 4.35
N GLN A 50 4.43 4.79 4.37
CA GLN A 50 5.55 4.40 3.53
C GLN A 50 5.25 4.65 2.04
N VAL A 51 4.06 4.26 1.57
CA VAL A 51 3.66 4.51 0.17
C VAL A 51 3.67 6.00 -0.17
N LEU A 52 3.14 6.87 0.71
CA LEU A 52 3.10 8.30 0.45
C LEU A 52 4.51 8.94 0.52
N GLU A 53 5.32 8.54 1.51
CA GLU A 53 6.72 8.98 1.65
C GLU A 53 7.53 8.61 0.40
N GLU A 54 7.42 7.36 -0.07
CA GLU A 54 8.10 6.90 -1.27
C GLU A 54 7.61 7.63 -2.53
N MET A 55 6.31 7.88 -2.64
CA MET A 55 5.73 8.63 -3.76
C MET A 55 6.24 10.07 -3.82
N ASN A 56 6.33 10.74 -2.68
CA ASN A 56 6.79 12.13 -2.58
C ASN A 56 8.32 12.26 -2.57
N GLY A 57 9.05 11.15 -2.41
CA GLY A 57 10.51 11.16 -2.24
C GLY A 57 10.94 11.71 -0.88
N GLU A 58 10.09 11.55 0.14
CA GLU A 58 10.32 11.99 1.51
C GLU A 58 11.10 10.96 2.32
N GLU A 59 11.68 11.42 3.43
CA GLU A 59 12.40 10.53 4.33
C GLU A 59 11.42 9.65 5.13
N PRO A 60 11.79 8.39 5.43
CA PRO A 60 10.94 7.53 6.26
C PRO A 60 10.67 8.14 7.64
N GLY A 61 9.40 8.22 8.02
CA GLY A 61 8.97 8.83 9.28
C GLY A 61 8.63 10.31 9.18
N THR A 62 8.48 10.87 7.98
CA THR A 62 7.88 12.18 7.77
C THR A 62 6.46 12.23 8.34
N TYR A 63 5.68 11.16 8.16
CA TYR A 63 4.32 11.07 8.70
C TYR A 63 4.30 10.27 10.00
N HIS A 64 3.60 10.78 11.01
CA HIS A 64 3.46 10.10 12.30
C HIS A 64 2.21 9.21 12.35
N ASP A 65 2.08 8.42 13.42
CA ASP A 65 0.92 7.54 13.60
C ASP A 65 -0.41 8.30 13.68
N TRP A 66 -0.40 9.51 14.28
CA TRP A 66 -1.59 10.36 14.36
C TRP A 66 -1.92 11.10 13.06
N ASP A 67 -1.03 11.05 12.06
CA ASP A 67 -1.28 11.60 10.72
C ASP A 67 -1.96 10.57 9.81
N VAL A 68 -2.36 9.40 10.33
CA VAL A 68 -2.98 8.35 9.54
C VAL A 68 -4.26 7.91 10.20
N GLU A 69 -5.33 7.80 9.41
CA GLU A 69 -6.59 7.26 9.88
C GLU A 69 -7.24 6.34 8.85
N LEU A 70 -8.01 5.36 9.32
CA LEU A 70 -8.80 4.52 8.45
C LEU A 70 -9.93 5.35 7.83
N THR A 71 -10.04 5.29 6.50
CA THR A 71 -11.04 6.04 5.75
C THR A 71 -12.45 5.58 6.11
N SER A 72 -13.32 6.54 6.43
CA SER A 72 -14.74 6.28 6.71
C SER A 72 -15.49 5.73 5.50
N GLU A 73 -16.51 4.89 5.70
CA GLU A 73 -17.33 4.34 4.60
C GLU A 73 -17.95 5.42 3.71
N SER A 74 -18.46 6.50 4.31
CA SER A 74 -19.02 7.63 3.57
C SER A 74 -18.00 8.28 2.63
N MET A 75 -16.72 8.26 2.99
CA MET A 75 -15.65 8.80 2.16
C MET A 75 -15.20 7.80 1.09
N LEU A 76 -15.25 6.51 1.39
CA LEU A 76 -15.01 5.44 0.40
C LEU A 76 -15.99 5.53 -0.79
N ASP A 77 -17.25 5.80 -0.49
CA ASP A 77 -18.34 5.88 -1.48
C ASP A 77 -18.53 7.29 -2.06
N LYS A 78 -17.74 8.27 -1.60
CA LYS A 78 -17.81 9.64 -2.14
C LYS A 78 -17.31 9.65 -3.58
N GLN A 79 -18.11 10.25 -4.46
CA GLN A 79 -17.73 10.46 -5.85
C GLN A 79 -16.70 11.59 -5.95
N TRP A 80 -15.59 11.31 -6.61
CA TRP A 80 -14.54 12.25 -6.94
C TRP A 80 -14.84 12.95 -8.26
N ILE A 81 -14.47 14.23 -8.32
CA ILE A 81 -14.62 15.08 -9.50
C ILE A 81 -13.24 15.32 -10.08
N ASP A 82 -13.12 15.16 -11.39
CA ASP A 82 -11.92 15.46 -12.15
C ASP A 82 -11.59 16.95 -12.11
N GLU A 83 -10.33 17.27 -11.84
CA GLU A 83 -9.88 18.66 -11.74
C GLU A 83 -9.75 19.33 -13.12
N ASP A 84 -9.31 18.58 -14.15
CA ASP A 84 -9.12 19.09 -15.51
C ASP A 84 -10.45 19.36 -16.21
N THR A 85 -11.46 18.52 -15.93
CA THR A 85 -12.83 18.67 -16.40
C THR A 85 -13.79 18.84 -15.22
N PRO A 86 -13.93 20.07 -14.69
CA PRO A 86 -14.84 20.32 -13.58
C PRO A 86 -16.24 19.81 -13.94
N HIS A 87 -16.83 19.06 -13.01
CA HIS A 87 -18.11 18.32 -13.11
C HIS A 87 -18.06 16.92 -13.75
N ALA A 88 -16.92 16.44 -14.23
CA ALA A 88 -16.79 15.04 -14.63
C ALA A 88 -16.48 14.17 -13.42
N GLU A 89 -17.33 13.18 -13.15
CA GLU A 89 -17.11 12.18 -12.10
C GLU A 89 -16.00 11.20 -12.55
N CYS A 90 -14.95 11.01 -11.75
CA CYS A 90 -13.79 10.17 -12.12
C CYS A 90 -13.71 8.81 -11.39
N GLY A 91 -14.47 8.65 -10.30
CA GLY A 91 -14.58 7.39 -9.56
C GLY A 91 -14.81 7.63 -8.07
N CYS A 92 -14.75 6.56 -7.27
CA CYS A 92 -14.68 6.64 -5.82
C CYS A 92 -13.55 5.77 -5.27
N LEU A 93 -13.11 6.07 -4.04
CA LEU A 93 -12.03 5.34 -3.38
C LEU A 93 -12.37 3.84 -3.26
N ARG A 94 -13.64 3.47 -3.08
CA ARG A 94 -14.05 2.05 -3.03
C ARG A 94 -13.78 1.32 -4.34
N GLN A 95 -13.99 1.97 -5.48
CA GLN A 95 -13.71 1.40 -6.80
C GLN A 95 -12.20 1.21 -6.96
N TRP A 96 -11.42 2.25 -6.74
CA TRP A 96 -9.97 2.20 -6.91
C TRP A 96 -9.30 1.23 -5.91
N LEU A 97 -9.80 1.14 -4.67
CA LEU A 97 -9.35 0.15 -3.68
C LEU A 97 -9.63 -1.29 -4.15
N ALA A 98 -10.76 -1.53 -4.82
CA ALA A 98 -11.09 -2.85 -5.36
C ALA A 98 -10.22 -3.24 -6.57
N GLU A 99 -9.71 -2.25 -7.31
CA GLU A 99 -8.79 -2.42 -8.43
C GLU A 99 -7.33 -2.59 -7.96
N ALA A 100 -6.99 -2.02 -6.80
CA ALA A 100 -5.67 -2.13 -6.19
C ALA A 100 -5.37 -3.58 -5.77
N ASN A 101 -4.18 -4.07 -6.17
CA ASN A 101 -3.70 -5.41 -5.83
C ASN A 101 -2.41 -5.40 -4.99
N GLU A 102 -1.86 -4.21 -4.78
CA GLU A 102 -0.69 -3.89 -3.96
C GLU A 102 -0.88 -2.51 -3.31
N PRO A 103 -0.16 -2.18 -2.22
CA PRO A 103 -0.23 -0.87 -1.59
C PRO A 103 0.09 0.24 -2.59
N THR A 104 -0.78 1.24 -2.69
CA THR A 104 -0.66 2.27 -3.74
C THR A 104 -1.43 3.52 -3.36
N TYR A 105 -0.99 4.65 -3.90
CA TYR A 105 -1.72 5.92 -3.81
C TYR A 105 -3.03 5.83 -4.60
N LEU A 106 -4.13 6.29 -4.03
CA LEU A 106 -5.45 6.26 -4.68
C LEU A 106 -5.81 7.64 -5.22
N ALA A 107 -5.83 8.65 -4.37
CA ALA A 107 -6.23 10.00 -4.73
C ALA A 107 -5.84 11.01 -3.65
N GLY A 108 -5.85 12.29 -4.03
CA GLY A 108 -5.70 13.39 -3.10
C GLY A 108 -6.32 14.66 -3.65
N VAL A 109 -6.50 15.63 -2.76
CA VAL A 109 -7.05 16.95 -3.10
C VAL A 109 -5.97 18.00 -2.90
N GLU A 110 -5.83 18.94 -3.83
CA GLU A 110 -4.89 20.08 -3.72
C GLU A 110 -5.54 21.31 -3.07
#